data_AF-C4V7I4-F1
#
_entry.id   AF-C4V7I4-F1
#
_cell.length_a   1.000
_cell.length_b   1.000
_cell.length_c   1.000
_cell.angle_alpha   90.00
_cell.angle_beta   90.00
_cell.angle_gamma   90.00
#
_symmetry.space_group_name_H-M   'P 1'
#
loop_
_entity.id
_entity.type
_entity.pdbx_description
1 polymer ?
#
loop_
_entity_poly.entity_id
_entity_poly.type
_entity_poly.pdbx_seq_one_letter_code
_entity_poly.pdbx_strand_id
1 'polypeptide(L)'
;MPQNNFVEQHIKKYGRQLDYEVKKLKKEARADAILGRKIKKLHGIKAKLFTKKRRNEKIQLKKILILKKIKTKISSLKMKVIPFHISYLIENYNNKEKNLIIKLNNRDKIEQQNIQYPFQK
;
A
#
# COMPACT_ATOMS: atom_id res chain seq x y z
N MET A 1 -31.00 -2.51 -11.82
CA MET A 1 -29.56 -2.63 -11.52
C MET A 1 -28.87 -1.41 -12.10
N PRO A 2 -28.21 -0.55 -11.32
CA PRO A 2 -27.45 0.56 -11.89
C PRO A 2 -26.31 -0.02 -12.75
N GLN A 3 -26.28 0.34 -14.03
CA GLN A 3 -25.39 -0.22 -15.03
C GLN A 3 -24.16 0.68 -15.22
N ASN A 4 -22.96 0.08 -15.23
CA ASN A 4 -21.66 0.73 -15.49
C ASN A 4 -21.29 1.91 -14.54
N ASN A 5 -20.29 2.73 -14.92
CA ASN A 5 -19.73 3.86 -14.16
C ASN A 5 -20.66 5.10 -14.12
N PHE A 6 -21.94 4.92 -13.82
CA PHE A 6 -22.95 5.99 -13.86
C PHE A 6 -22.59 7.22 -13.00
N VAL A 7 -21.93 7.02 -11.84
CA VAL A 7 -21.48 8.11 -10.95
C VAL A 7 -20.39 8.95 -11.62
N GLU A 8 -19.40 8.33 -12.24
CA GLU A 8 -18.34 9.07 -12.94
C GLU A 8 -18.89 9.77 -14.18
N GLN A 9 -19.80 9.13 -14.92
CA GLN A 9 -20.47 9.74 -16.06
C GLN A 9 -21.29 10.97 -15.63
N HIS A 10 -21.99 10.90 -14.51
CA HIS A 10 -22.72 12.03 -13.95
C HIS A 10 -21.77 13.18 -13.58
N ILE A 11 -20.65 12.88 -12.91
CA ILE A 11 -19.64 13.90 -12.57
C ILE A 11 -19.02 14.52 -13.84
N LYS A 12 -18.80 13.74 -14.90
CA LYS A 12 -18.29 14.26 -16.18
C LYS A 12 -19.30 15.15 -16.90
N LYS A 13 -20.59 14.79 -16.87
CA LYS A 13 -21.66 15.53 -17.54
C LYS A 13 -22.07 16.80 -16.80
N TYR A 14 -22.23 16.71 -15.48
CA TYR A 14 -22.84 17.77 -14.66
C TYR A 14 -21.88 18.37 -13.64
N GLY A 15 -20.65 17.85 -13.53
CA GLY A 15 -19.68 18.29 -12.55
C GLY A 15 -19.95 17.75 -11.14
N ARG A 16 -19.24 18.34 -10.17
CA ARG A 16 -19.46 18.13 -8.73
C ARG A 16 -20.25 19.30 -8.16
N GLN A 17 -20.69 19.15 -6.90
CA GLN A 17 -21.23 20.28 -6.15
C GLN A 17 -20.23 21.44 -6.11
N LEU A 18 -20.70 22.67 -6.27
CA LEU A 18 -19.87 23.89 -6.33
C LEU A 18 -18.88 23.99 -5.15
N ASP A 19 -19.34 23.68 -3.93
CA ASP A 19 -18.51 23.76 -2.71
C ASP A 19 -17.62 22.53 -2.44
N TYR A 20 -17.57 21.56 -3.36
CA TYR A 20 -16.90 20.29 -3.12
C TYR A 20 -15.42 20.46 -2.74
N GLU A 21 -14.69 21.26 -3.52
CA GLU A 21 -13.26 21.50 -3.29
C GLU A 21 -13.01 22.21 -1.97
N VAL A 22 -13.82 23.22 -1.63
CA VAL A 22 -13.70 23.95 -0.36
C VAL A 22 -13.96 23.02 0.83
N LYS A 23 -14.99 22.16 0.75
CA LYS A 23 -15.30 21.18 1.79
C LYS A 23 -14.17 20.16 1.94
N LYS A 24 -13.59 19.70 0.82
CA LYS A 24 -12.47 18.75 0.80
C LYS A 24 -11.22 19.35 1.45
N LEU A 25 -10.84 20.57 1.06
CA LEU A 25 -9.71 21.28 1.65
C LEU A 25 -9.89 21.52 3.15
N LYS A 26 -11.06 21.98 3.58
CA LYS A 26 -11.38 22.17 5.02
C LYS A 26 -11.35 20.84 5.78
N LYS A 27 -11.71 19.72 5.14
CA LYS A 27 -11.65 18.39 5.76
C LYS A 27 -10.20 17.92 5.92
N GLU A 28 -9.37 18.12 4.89
CA GLU A 28 -7.93 17.80 4.93
C GLU A 28 -7.20 18.63 5.98
N ALA A 29 -7.43 19.95 6.01
CA ALA A 29 -6.85 20.85 7.00
C ALA A 29 -7.24 20.49 8.46
N ARG A 30 -8.46 20.00 8.69
CA ARG A 30 -8.91 19.58 10.03
C ARG A 30 -8.49 18.16 10.40
N ALA A 31 -7.95 17.37 9.47
CA ALA A 31 -7.69 15.96 9.68
C ALA A 31 -6.77 15.70 10.88
N ASP A 32 -5.73 16.53 11.05
CA ASP A 32 -4.75 16.39 12.13
C ASP A 32 -5.34 16.72 13.50
N ALA A 33 -6.11 17.81 13.60
CA ALA A 33 -6.80 18.18 14.84
C ALA A 33 -7.83 17.11 15.25
N ILE A 34 -8.57 16.58 14.28
CA ILE A 34 -9.52 15.48 14.51
C ILE A 34 -8.79 14.21 14.93
N LEU A 35 -7.63 13.91 14.34
CA LEU A 35 -6.80 12.77 14.71
C LEU A 35 -6.32 12.85 16.16
N GLY A 36 -5.77 14.01 16.55
CA GLY A 36 -5.35 14.26 17.93
C GLY A 36 -6.50 14.12 18.92
N ARG A 37 -7.69 14.62 18.57
CA ARG A 37 -8.90 14.45 19.38
C ARG A 37 -9.34 12.99 19.48
N LYS A 38 -9.25 12.20 18.40
CA LYS A 38 -9.57 10.76 18.41
C LYS A 38 -8.63 9.99 19.33
N ILE A 39 -7.32 10.28 19.30
CA ILE A 39 -6.35 9.63 20.19
C ILE A 39 -6.72 9.84 21.66
N LYS A 40 -7.06 11.08 22.03
CA LYS A 40 -7.40 11.44 23.41
C LYS A 40 -8.74 10.86 23.89
N LYS A 41 -9.71 10.71 22.98
CA LYS A 41 -11.10 10.32 23.32
C LYS A 41 -11.41 8.84 23.14
N LEU A 42 -10.60 8.08 22.39
CA LEU A 42 -10.84 6.66 22.20
C LEU A 42 -10.43 5.89 23.46
N HIS A 43 -11.28 4.98 23.92
CA HIS A 43 -11.03 4.13 25.08
C HIS A 43 -11.20 2.64 24.72
N GLY A 44 -10.71 1.77 25.61
CA GLY A 44 -10.88 0.32 25.51
C GLY A 44 -10.31 -0.30 24.22
N ILE A 45 -11.03 -1.27 23.66
CA ILE A 45 -10.61 -2.04 22.48
C ILE A 45 -10.44 -1.13 21.25
N LYS A 46 -11.28 -0.09 21.11
CA LYS A 46 -11.21 0.86 19.99
C LYS A 46 -9.88 1.62 19.99
N ALA A 47 -9.38 2.03 21.17
CA ALA A 47 -8.07 2.67 21.29
C ALA A 47 -6.93 1.71 20.91
N LYS A 48 -6.98 0.45 21.37
CA LYS A 48 -5.97 -0.56 21.04
C LYS A 48 -5.89 -0.80 19.53
N LEU A 49 -7.03 -0.97 18.86
CA LEU A 49 -7.10 -1.16 17.40
C LEU A 49 -6.59 0.07 16.65
N PHE A 50 -6.98 1.27 17.10
CA PHE A 50 -6.56 2.52 16.49
C PHE A 50 -5.03 2.70 16.55
N THR A 51 -4.42 2.47 17.71
CA THR A 51 -2.96 2.56 17.89
C THR A 51 -2.23 1.51 17.05
N LYS A 52 -2.75 0.28 16.98
CA LYS A 52 -2.20 -0.78 16.12
C LYS A 52 -2.21 -0.37 14.64
N LYS A 53 -3.34 0.17 14.15
CA LYS A 53 -3.47 0.67 12.78
C LYS A 53 -2.46 1.79 12.50
N ARG A 54 -2.35 2.79 13.38
CA ARG A 54 -1.41 3.92 13.24
C ARG A 54 0.05 3.49 13.24
N ARG A 55 0.42 2.51 14.07
CA ARG A 55 1.78 1.95 14.08
C ARG A 55 2.11 1.32 12.72
N ASN A 56 1.20 0.54 12.16
CA ASN A 56 1.38 -0.10 10.85
C ASN A 56 1.52 0.93 9.73
N GLU A 57 0.64 1.93 9.69
CA GLU A 57 0.73 3.06 8.73
C GLU A 57 2.08 3.77 8.82
N LYS A 58 2.56 4.09 10.03
CA LYS A 58 3.85 4.74 10.25
C LYS A 58 5.02 3.90 9.72
N ILE A 59 4.98 2.58 9.95
CA ILE A 59 5.99 1.66 9.46
C ILE A 59 5.98 1.62 7.93
N GLN A 60 4.81 1.52 7.31
CA GLN A 60 4.66 1.52 5.84
C GLN A 60 5.22 2.81 5.24
N LEU A 61 4.85 3.97 5.78
CA LEU A 61 5.35 5.27 5.32
C LEU A 61 6.88 5.40 5.49
N LYS A 62 7.43 4.93 6.61
CA LYS A 62 8.88 4.91 6.83
C LYS A 62 9.58 4.05 5.77
N LYS A 63 9.04 2.86 5.46
CA LYS A 63 9.58 2.00 4.39
C LYS A 63 9.52 2.70 3.03
N ILE A 64 8.39 3.32 2.68
CA ILE A 64 8.22 4.07 1.41
C ILE A 64 9.24 5.20 1.31
N LEU A 65 9.45 5.97 2.38
CA LEU A 65 10.43 7.07 2.41
C LEU A 65 11.86 6.57 2.22
N ILE A 66 12.23 5.47 2.89
CA ILE A 66 13.54 4.82 2.71
C ILE A 66 13.72 4.36 1.26
N LEU A 67 12.73 3.68 0.69
CA LEU A 67 12.77 3.23 -0.71
C LEU A 67 12.89 4.40 -1.69
N LYS A 68 12.17 5.50 -1.46
CA LYS A 68 12.27 6.71 -2.28
C LYS A 68 13.69 7.30 -2.22
N LYS A 69 14.30 7.39 -1.03
CA LYS A 69 15.67 7.88 -0.84
C LYS A 69 16.72 6.98 -1.50
N ILE A 70 16.54 5.66 -1.43
CA ILE A 70 17.43 4.71 -2.11
C ILE A 70 17.30 4.87 -3.62
N LYS A 71 16.07 4.96 -4.15
CA LYS A 71 15.83 5.13 -5.59
C LYS A 71 16.49 6.40 -6.14
N THR A 72 16.38 7.54 -5.45
CA THR A 72 17.04 8.80 -5.87
C THR A 72 18.56 8.69 -5.87
N LYS A 73 19.15 8.00 -4.87
CA LYS A 73 20.59 7.72 -4.82
C LYS A 73 21.03 6.78 -5.93
N ILE A 74 20.24 5.76 -6.25
CA ILE A 74 20.53 4.85 -7.36
C ILE A 74 20.43 5.57 -8.70
N SER A 75 19.44 6.44 -8.92
CA SER A 75 19.36 7.21 -10.17
C SER A 75 20.56 8.13 -10.39
N SER A 76 21.11 8.73 -9.34
CA SER A 76 22.36 9.51 -9.47
C SER A 76 23.59 8.64 -9.71
N LEU A 77 23.62 7.43 -9.14
CA LEU A 77 24.73 6.47 -9.33
C LEU A 77 24.67 5.74 -10.69
N LYS A 78 23.49 5.52 -11.27
CA LYS A 78 23.29 4.88 -12.58
C LYS A 78 23.91 5.66 -13.75
N MET A 79 24.35 6.90 -13.53
CA MET A 79 25.19 7.64 -14.48
C MET A 79 26.61 7.05 -14.61
N LYS A 80 27.03 6.18 -13.68
CA LYS A 80 28.26 5.38 -13.76
C LYS A 80 27.90 3.98 -14.26
N VAL A 81 28.24 3.70 -15.51
CA VAL A 81 27.85 2.48 -16.25
C VAL A 81 28.50 1.26 -15.62
N ILE A 82 27.69 0.24 -15.33
CA ILE A 82 28.13 -1.07 -14.83
C ILE A 82 28.36 -1.99 -16.05
N PRO A 83 29.45 -2.78 -16.12
CA PRO A 83 29.68 -3.71 -17.21
C PRO A 83 28.56 -4.73 -17.41
N PHE A 84 28.19 -5.00 -18.67
CA PHE A 84 27.04 -5.84 -19.08
C PHE A 84 27.04 -7.24 -18.45
N HIS A 85 28.20 -7.90 -18.41
CA HIS A 85 28.36 -9.25 -17.85
C HIS A 85 27.93 -9.32 -16.38
N ILE A 86 28.30 -8.31 -15.58
CA ILE A 86 27.96 -8.24 -14.16
C ILE A 86 26.44 -8.02 -13.98
N SER A 87 25.83 -7.20 -14.83
CA SER A 87 24.37 -6.99 -14.83
C SER A 87 23.60 -8.29 -15.10
N TYR A 88 24.04 -9.06 -16.10
CA TYR A 88 23.41 -10.33 -16.48
C TYR A 88 23.47 -11.39 -15.37
N LEU A 89 24.61 -11.52 -14.68
CA LEU A 89 24.74 -12.43 -13.55
C LEU A 89 23.83 -12.05 -12.37
N ILE A 90 23.73 -10.74 -12.07
CA ILE A 90 22.86 -10.22 -11.01
C ILE A 90 21.38 -10.48 -11.34
N GLU A 91 20.95 -10.28 -12.58
CA GLU A 91 19.56 -10.56 -12.99
C GLU A 91 19.20 -12.04 -12.85
N ASN A 92 20.08 -12.95 -13.28
CA ASN A 92 19.85 -14.39 -13.16
C ASN A 92 19.74 -14.85 -11.70
N TYR A 93 20.59 -14.32 -10.81
CA TYR A 93 20.50 -14.59 -9.37
C TYR A 93 19.18 -14.09 -8.78
N ASN A 94 18.81 -12.84 -9.06
CA ASN A 94 17.56 -12.25 -8.58
C ASN A 94 16.32 -13.02 -9.08
N ASN A 95 16.35 -13.53 -10.33
CA ASN A 95 15.27 -14.34 -10.89
C ASN A 95 15.12 -15.69 -10.18
N LYS A 96 16.24 -16.32 -9.80
CA LYS A 96 16.23 -17.57 -9.02
C LYS A 96 15.60 -17.37 -7.64
N GLU A 97 15.94 -16.30 -6.92
CA GLU A 97 15.35 -15.98 -5.62
C GLU A 97 13.85 -15.67 -5.71
N LYS A 98 13.43 -14.87 -6.70
CA LYS A 98 12.00 -14.58 -6.93
C LYS A 98 11.20 -15.86 -7.18
N ASN A 99 11.73 -16.77 -8.02
CA ASN A 99 11.07 -18.04 -8.31
C ASN A 99 10.95 -18.93 -7.07
N LEU A 100 11.95 -18.89 -6.17
CA LEU A 100 11.89 -19.61 -4.90
C LEU A 100 10.81 -19.05 -3.96
N ILE A 101 10.74 -17.72 -3.82
CA ILE A 101 9.71 -17.04 -3.00
C ILE A 101 8.31 -17.32 -3.53
N ILE A 102 8.12 -17.31 -4.86
CA ILE A 102 6.83 -17.64 -5.50
C ILE A 102 6.43 -19.09 -5.15
N LYS A 103 7.36 -20.04 -5.22
CA LYS A 103 7.10 -21.43 -4.86
C LYS A 103 6.71 -21.59 -3.39
N LEU A 104 7.36 -20.87 -2.48
CA LEU A 104 7.03 -20.90 -1.05
C LEU A 104 5.63 -20.31 -0.78
N ASN A 105 5.34 -19.13 -1.32
CA ASN A 105 4.03 -18.49 -1.17
C ASN A 105 2.88 -19.34 -1.74
N ASN A 106 3.15 -20.10 -2.82
CA ASN A 106 2.16 -21.02 -3.39
C ASN A 106 1.95 -22.25 -2.49
N ARG A 107 3.00 -22.77 -1.84
CA ARG A 107 2.87 -23.85 -0.84
C ARG A 107 2.06 -23.39 0.37
N ASP A 108 2.37 -22.22 0.94
CA ASP A 108 1.64 -21.66 2.09
C ASP A 108 0.14 -21.48 1.79
N LYS A 109 -0.21 -21.07 0.57
CA LYS A 109 -1.61 -20.97 0.12
C LYS A 109 -2.31 -22.33 0.04
N ILE A 110 -1.63 -23.35 -0.51
CA ILE A 110 -2.16 -24.71 -0.60
C ILE A 110 -2.38 -25.28 0.82
N GLU A 111 -1.43 -25.07 1.72
CA GLU A 111 -1.54 -25.51 3.12
C GLU A 111 -2.72 -24.82 3.84
N GLN A 112 -2.90 -23.51 3.64
CA GLN A 112 -4.07 -22.80 4.19
C GLN A 112 -5.41 -23.29 3.64
N GLN A 113 -5.47 -23.64 2.35
CA GLN A 113 -6.67 -24.22 1.74
C GLN A 113 -6.98 -25.61 2.32
N ASN A 114 -5.96 -26.44 2.54
CA ASN A 114 -6.12 -27.77 3.13
C ASN A 114 -6.56 -27.71 4.61
N ILE A 115 -6.12 -26.71 5.37
CA ILE A 115 -6.55 -26.50 6.77
C ILE A 115 -8.01 -26.01 6.84
N GLN A 116 -8.47 -25.24 5.85
CA GLN A 116 -9.83 -24.70 5.82
C GLN A 116 -10.90 -25.72 5.39
N TYR A 117 -10.53 -26.77 4.64
CA TYR A 117 -11.42 -27.85 4.22
C TYR A 117 -10.86 -29.25 4.55
N PRO A 118 -10.71 -29.61 5.83
CA PRO A 118 -10.03 -30.85 6.21
C PRO A 118 -10.86 -32.13 5.94
N PHE A 119 -12.16 -32.02 5.65
CA PHE A 119 -13.10 -33.16 5.49
C PHE A 119 -13.79 -33.18 4.11
N GLN A 120 -13.02 -33.15 3.02
CA GLN A 120 -13.51 -33.53 1.70
C GLN A 120 -12.66 -34.69 1.17
N LYS A 121 -12.98 -35.89 1.62
CA LYS A 121 -12.60 -37.17 0.99
C LYS A 121 -13.79 -38.11 1.10
#